data_AF-A0A359IDB6-F1
#
_entry.id   AF-A0A359IDB6-F1
#
_cell.length_a   1.000
_cell.length_b   1.000
_cell.length_c   1.000
_cell.angle_alpha   90.00
_cell.angle_beta   90.00
_cell.angle_gamma   90.00
#
_symmetry.space_group_name_H-M   'P 1'
#
loop_
_entity.id
_entity.type
_entity.pdbx_description
1 polymer ?
#
loop_
_entity_poly.entity_id
_entity_poly.type
_entity_poly.pdbx_seq_one_letter_code
_entity_poly.pdbx_strand_id
1 'polypeptide(L)'
;EYLLSSEWYRERLMNKQLTDIAHWQQHITYLKHFLKKTNYTDEADRLGIRERLDRATEMLERVKSPFYLKRLKGTLGADMIYKE
;
A
#
# COMPACT_ATOMS: atom_id res chain seq x y z
N GLU A 1 26.17 -5.37 11.40
CA GLU A 1 25.98 -5.75 9.98
C GLU A 1 25.19 -7.04 9.78
N TYR A 2 25.38 -8.08 10.60
CA TYR A 2 24.70 -9.39 10.48
C TYR A 2 23.16 -9.35 10.36
N LEU A 3 22.49 -8.42 11.05
CA LEU A 3 21.04 -8.31 11.04
C LEU A 3 20.47 -7.93 9.66
N LEU A 4 21.10 -6.96 8.97
CA LEU A 4 20.60 -6.42 7.69
C LEU A 4 20.83 -7.36 6.50
N SER A 5 21.71 -8.35 6.66
CA SER A 5 21.97 -9.40 5.68
C SER A 5 21.23 -10.69 5.98
N SER A 6 20.49 -10.77 7.10
CA SER A 6 19.81 -11.99 7.51
C SER A 6 18.57 -12.27 6.65
N GLU A 7 18.28 -13.55 6.46
CA GLU A 7 17.09 -14.00 5.73
C GLU A 7 15.81 -13.51 6.40
N TRP A 8 15.73 -13.67 7.72
CA TRP A 8 14.64 -13.16 8.55
C TRP A 8 14.34 -11.67 8.30
N TYR A 9 15.38 -10.84 8.19
CA TYR A 9 15.19 -9.42 7.91
C TYR A 9 14.61 -9.18 6.51
N ARG A 10 15.11 -9.90 5.50
CA ARG A 10 14.59 -9.84 4.13
C ARG A 10 13.11 -10.22 4.07
N GLU A 11 12.72 -11.30 4.75
CA GLU A 11 11.33 -11.74 4.85
C GLU A 11 10.43 -10.64 5.43
N ARG A 12 10.86 -9.95 6.49
CA ARG A 12 10.09 -8.84 7.07
C ARG A 12 9.93 -7.66 6.11
N LEU A 13 10.94 -7.36 5.29
CA LEU A 13 10.82 -6.32 4.26
C LEU A 13 9.84 -6.73 3.15
N MET A 14 9.87 -8.00 2.75
CA MET A 14 8.92 -8.54 1.76
C MET A 14 7.49 -8.52 2.31
N ASN A 15 7.30 -8.93 3.57
CA ASN A 15 6.00 -8.88 4.24
C ASN A 15 5.48 -7.45 4.32
N LYS A 16 6.33 -6.48 4.66
CA LYS A 16 5.97 -5.06 4.64
C LYS A 16 5.47 -4.63 3.27
N GLN A 17 6.19 -4.98 2.21
CA GLN A 17 5.79 -4.66 0.83
C GLN A 17 4.44 -5.29 0.47
N LEU A 18 4.22 -6.57 0.81
CA LEU A 18 2.95 -7.26 0.54
C LEU A 18 1.77 -6.63 1.29
N THR A 19 1.95 -6.29 2.58
CA THR A 19 0.94 -5.58 3.37
C THR A 19 0.62 -4.22 2.78
N ASP A 20 1.63 -3.46 2.36
CA ASP A 20 1.43 -2.15 1.74
C ASP A 20 0.68 -2.26 0.41
N ILE A 21 1.01 -3.25 -0.42
CA ILE A 21 0.27 -3.56 -1.66
C ILE A 21 -1.20 -3.83 -1.34
N ALA A 22 -1.48 -4.70 -0.36
CA ALA A 22 -2.85 -5.06 0.02
C ALA A 22 -3.64 -3.84 0.53
N HIS A 23 -3.04 -2.99 1.37
CA HIS A 23 -3.67 -1.76 1.85
C HIS A 23 -4.01 -0.79 0.71
N TRP A 24 -3.07 -0.55 -0.22
CA TRP A 24 -3.35 0.34 -1.35
C TRP A 24 -4.42 -0.21 -2.30
N GLN A 25 -4.46 -1.52 -2.53
CA GLN A 25 -5.55 -2.16 -3.28
C GLN A 25 -6.91 -1.99 -2.59
N GLN A 26 -6.95 -2.11 -1.27
CA GLN A 26 -8.17 -1.86 -0.48
C GLN A 26 -8.62 -0.40 -0.58
N HIS A 27 -7.69 0.56 -0.47
CA HIS A 27 -7.99 1.99 -0.66
C HIS A 27 -8.58 2.28 -2.05
N ILE A 28 -7.97 1.75 -3.11
CA ILE A 28 -8.47 1.89 -4.49
C ILE A 28 -9.89 1.32 -4.61
N THR A 29 -10.13 0.14 -4.03
CA THR A 29 -11.45 -0.50 -4.04
C THR A 29 -12.50 0.37 -3.36
N TYR A 30 -12.18 0.90 -2.18
CA TYR A 30 -13.07 1.77 -1.42
C TYR A 30 -13.39 3.07 -2.17
N LEU A 31 -12.38 3.74 -2.71
CA LEU A 31 -12.55 4.98 -3.47
C LEU A 31 -13.38 4.77 -4.74
N LYS A 32 -13.13 3.68 -5.48
CA LYS A 32 -13.95 3.30 -6.64
C LYS A 32 -15.39 2.99 -6.23
N HIS A 33 -15.61 2.32 -5.11
CA HIS A 33 -16.97 2.07 -4.59
C HIS A 33 -17.68 3.35 -4.21
N PHE A 34 -16.99 4.31 -3.58
CA PHE A 34 -17.55 5.60 -3.24
C PHE A 34 -17.97 6.38 -4.49
N LEU A 35 -17.11 6.46 -5.50
CA LEU A 35 -17.39 7.15 -6.77
C LEU A 35 -18.57 6.56 -7.56
N LYS A 36 -18.92 5.29 -7.35
CA LYS A 36 -20.08 4.66 -8.00
C LYS A 36 -21.42 5.07 -7.38
N LYS A 37 -21.43 5.72 -6.22
CA LYS A 37 -22.67 6.15 -5.57
C LYS A 37 -23.14 7.47 -6.18
N THR A 38 -24.08 7.39 -7.11
CA THR A 38 -24.59 8.53 -7.90
C THR A 38 -25.17 9.65 -7.03
N ASN A 39 -25.74 9.32 -5.87
CA ASN A 39 -26.25 10.28 -4.89
C ASN A 39 -25.18 11.01 -4.07
N TYR A 40 -23.89 10.71 -4.27
CA TYR A 40 -22.75 11.37 -3.61
C TYR A 40 -21.83 12.09 -4.59
N THR A 41 -22.28 12.39 -5.81
CA THR A 41 -21.41 12.99 -6.85
C THR A 41 -20.82 14.33 -6.39
N ASP A 42 -21.65 15.26 -5.91
CA ASP A 42 -21.19 16.57 -5.42
C ASP A 42 -20.21 16.44 -4.24
N GLU A 43 -20.47 15.48 -3.36
CA GLU A 43 -19.61 15.22 -2.20
C GLU A 43 -18.28 14.57 -2.61
N ALA A 44 -18.31 13.70 -3.63
CA ALA A 44 -17.10 13.09 -4.19
C ALA A 44 -16.19 14.13 -4.85
N ASP A 45 -16.78 15.12 -5.53
CA ASP A 45 -16.04 16.24 -6.10
C ASP A 45 -15.50 17.16 -5.00
N ARG A 46 -16.33 17.53 -4.02
CA ARG A 46 -15.91 18.36 -2.87
C ARG A 46 -14.74 17.76 -2.09
N LEU A 47 -14.73 16.43 -1.92
CA LEU A 47 -13.68 15.72 -1.19
C LEU A 47 -12.44 15.39 -2.05
N GLY A 48 -12.50 15.63 -3.38
CA GLY A 48 -11.45 15.30 -4.33
C GLY A 48 -11.17 13.79 -4.39
N ILE A 49 -12.23 12.98 -4.47
CA ILE A 49 -12.11 11.52 -4.40
C ILE A 49 -11.38 10.96 -5.63
N ARG A 50 -11.53 11.59 -6.80
CA ARG A 50 -10.84 11.17 -8.03
C ARG A 50 -9.33 11.36 -7.91
N GLU A 51 -8.88 12.51 -7.41
CA GLU A 51 -7.45 12.80 -7.20
C GLU A 51 -6.86 11.91 -6.10
N ARG A 52 -7.66 11.49 -5.12
CA ARG A 52 -7.23 10.49 -4.13
C ARG A 52 -7.09 9.11 -4.75
N LEU A 53 -7.97 8.74 -5.68
CA LEU A 53 -7.90 7.46 -6.40
C LEU A 53 -6.66 7.41 -7.30
N ASP A 54 -6.35 8.51 -7.99
CA ASP A 54 -5.15 8.60 -8.84
C ASP A 54 -3.89 8.45 -8.00
N ARG A 55 -3.78 9.19 -6.89
CA ARG A 55 -2.67 9.05 -5.93
C ARG A 55 -2.56 7.65 -5.34
N ALA A 56 -3.68 7.03 -4.98
CA ALA A 56 -3.67 5.65 -4.46
C ALA A 56 -3.17 4.65 -5.51
N THR A 57 -3.50 4.87 -6.78
CA THR A 57 -3.04 4.06 -7.91
C THR A 57 -1.55 4.24 -8.16
N GLU A 58 -1.04 5.48 -8.15
CA GLU A 58 0.40 5.77 -8.24
C GLU A 58 1.18 5.14 -7.08
N MET A 59 0.64 5.24 -5.86
CA MET A 59 1.26 4.65 -4.68
C MET A 59 1.28 3.14 -4.74
N LEU A 60 0.21 2.49 -5.25
CA LEU A 60 0.20 1.05 -5.46
C LEU A 60 1.34 0.62 -6.40
N GLU A 61 1.51 1.30 -7.53
CA GLU A 61 2.59 0.97 -8.48
C GLU A 61 3.97 1.24 -7.88
N ARG A 62 4.11 2.31 -7.09
CA ARG A 62 5.34 2.61 -6.35
C ARG A 62 5.70 1.49 -5.37
N VAL A 63 4.73 0.98 -4.59
CA VAL A 63 5.02 -0.05 -3.58
C VAL A 63 5.20 -1.44 -4.20
N LYS A 64 4.60 -1.74 -5.35
CA LYS A 64 4.86 -2.98 -6.11
C LYS A 64 6.28 -3.03 -6.69
N SER A 65 6.89 -1.87 -6.93
CA SER A 65 8.19 -1.79 -7.56
C SER A 65 9.29 -2.49 -6.75
N PRO A 66 10.23 -3.22 -7.37
CA PRO A 66 11.41 -3.76 -6.70
C PRO A 66 12.28 -2.68 -6.03
N PHE A 67 12.23 -1.45 -6.53
CA PHE A 67 12.93 -0.31 -5.92
C PHE A 67 12.36 0.05 -4.54
N TYR A 68 11.11 -0.29 -4.26
CA TYR A 68 10.50 -0.07 -2.95
C TYR A 68 11.17 -0.93 -1.88
N LEU A 69 11.42 -2.21 -2.19
CA LEU A 69 12.12 -3.12 -1.26
C LEU A 69 13.54 -2.61 -0.92
N LYS A 70 14.24 -2.03 -1.92
CA LYS A 70 15.54 -1.36 -1.68
C LYS A 70 15.40 -0.17 -0.73
N ARG A 71 14.34 0.62 -0.84
CA ARG A 71 14.05 1.74 0.07
C ARG A 71 13.66 1.31 1.48
N LEU A 72 13.06 0.12 1.63
CA LEU A 72 12.71 -0.42 2.95
C LEU A 72 13.94 -0.94 3.72
N LYS A 73 15.08 -1.17 3.06
CA LYS A 73 16.31 -1.56 3.73
C LYS A 73 16.75 -0.47 4.72
N GLY A 74 17.00 -0.86 5.96
CA GLY A 74 17.24 0.02 7.10
C GLY A 74 15.99 0.32 7.95
N THR A 75 14.80 -0.03 7.48
CA THR A 75 13.56 0.04 8.29
C THR A 75 13.32 -1.26 9.06
N LEU A 76 12.34 -1.28 9.96
CA LEU A 76 11.97 -2.48 10.71
C LEU A 76 11.26 -3.55 9.85
N GLY A 77 10.69 -3.21 8.70
CA GLY A 77 9.81 -4.12 7.97
C GLY A 77 8.50 -4.37 8.72
N ALA A 78 7.84 -5.49 8.43
CA ALA A 78 6.64 -5.95 9.13
C ALA A 78 6.75 -7.43 9.42
N ASP A 79 6.32 -7.83 10.61
CA ASP A 79 6.24 -9.24 10.97
C ASP A 79 5.08 -9.94 10.24
N MET A 80 5.27 -11.23 9.96
CA MET A 80 4.15 -12.13 9.72
C MET A 80 3.37 -12.24 11.02
N ILE A 81 2.33 -11.41 11.18
CA ILE A 81 1.29 -11.75 12.14
C ILE A 81 0.55 -12.93 11.51
N TYR A 82 0.83 -14.15 12.00
CA TYR A 82 0.02 -15.31 11.68
C TYR A 82 -1.44 -14.93 11.95
N LYS A 83 -2.25 -14.86 10.88
CA LYS A 83 -3.69 -14.91 11.01
C LYS A 83 -4.05 -16.38 10.91
N GLU A 84 -4.26 -17.01 12.06
CA GLU A 84 -4.96 -18.28 12.16
C GLU A 84 -6.37 -18.18 11.55
#